data_AF-A0A3P7LNR0-F1
#
_entry.id   AF-A0A3P7LNR0-F1
#
_cell.length_a   1.000
_cell.length_b   1.000
_cell.length_c   1.000
_cell.angle_alpha   90.00
_cell.angle_beta   90.00
_cell.angle_gamma   90.00
#
_symmetry.space_group_name_H-M   'P 1'
#
loop_
_entity.id
_entity.type
_entity.pdbx_description
1 polymer ?
#
loop_
_entity_poly.entity_id
_entity_poly.type
_entity_poly.pdbx_seq_one_letter_code
_entity_poly.pdbx_strand_id
1 'polypeptide(L)'
;MQGDITKSTAFLRTELPVRVANILQEIHLLPKKLLTTPSAALVTRWYEDSFDNLVDYENMKLTQKSCEDYLQVLEKMLDRHDKVVETMAFGVMEMREAHGTDNALENQMQYFLDRLYTMRISIRMLVSQHLLVFGSESNHPKRFVGCIDQDCDVVEILKDAYSDAKMLCDHYYADSPEMKISLANAVNGSIKFVYVPSHLYHILFELLKVSKAGDSYEFI
;
A
#
# COMPACT_ATOMS: atom_id res chain seq x y z
N MET A 1 5.01 -25.27 6.70
CA MET A 1 3.87 -25.02 7.62
C MET A 1 2.68 -24.73 6.71
N GLN A 2 1.69 -25.63 6.60
CA GLN A 2 0.51 -25.35 5.76
C GLN A 2 -0.36 -24.34 6.53
N GLY A 3 -0.74 -23.23 5.90
CA GLY A 3 -1.63 -22.25 6.52
C GLY A 3 -3.03 -22.83 6.74
N ASP A 4 -3.75 -22.34 7.75
CA ASP A 4 -5.14 -22.69 8.02
C ASP A 4 -6.04 -21.50 7.63
N ILE A 5 -6.76 -21.64 6.51
CA ILE A 5 -7.62 -20.59 5.96
C ILE A 5 -8.69 -20.18 6.97
N THR A 6 -9.26 -21.14 7.74
CA THR A 6 -10.33 -20.87 8.69
C THR A 6 -9.81 -19.98 9.82
N LYS A 7 -8.62 -20.28 10.36
CA LYS A 7 -8.00 -19.44 11.40
C LYS A 7 -7.66 -18.05 10.88
N SER A 8 -7.10 -17.97 9.68
CA SER A 8 -6.77 -16.67 9.09
C SER A 8 -8.00 -15.83 8.80
N THR A 9 -9.08 -16.43 8.28
CA THR A 9 -10.38 -15.76 8.07
C THR A 9 -11.01 -15.31 9.38
N ALA A 10 -10.94 -16.14 10.44
CA ALA A 10 -11.45 -15.79 11.77
C ALA A 10 -10.76 -14.55 12.36
N PHE A 11 -9.44 -14.42 12.15
CA PHE A 11 -8.70 -13.23 12.53
C PHE A 11 -9.14 -12.02 11.69
N LEU A 12 -9.13 -12.14 10.37
CA LEU A 12 -9.38 -11.01 9.47
C LEU A 12 -10.80 -10.46 9.55
N ARG A 13 -11.82 -11.30 9.69
CA ARG A 13 -13.21 -10.84 9.83
C ARG A 13 -13.46 -10.04 11.11
N THR A 14 -12.56 -10.15 12.09
CA THR A 14 -12.61 -9.38 13.34
C THR A 14 -11.76 -8.12 13.22
N GLU A 15 -10.55 -8.27 12.68
CA GLU A 15 -9.56 -7.20 12.63
C GLU A 15 -9.84 -6.15 11.53
N LEU A 16 -10.27 -6.57 10.34
CA LEU A 16 -10.47 -5.65 9.21
C LEU A 16 -11.60 -4.65 9.43
N PRO A 17 -12.81 -5.03 9.92
CA PRO A 17 -13.86 -4.05 10.24
C PRO A 17 -13.37 -2.98 11.22
N VAL A 18 -12.62 -3.37 12.26
CA VAL A 18 -12.07 -2.44 13.25
C VAL A 18 -11.12 -1.43 12.61
N ARG A 19 -10.21 -1.89 11.75
CA ARG A 19 -9.26 -1.00 11.05
C ARG A 19 -9.96 -0.08 10.06
N VAL A 20 -10.92 -0.59 9.30
CA VAL A 20 -11.72 0.21 8.36
C VAL A 20 -12.55 1.25 9.11
N ALA A 21 -13.17 0.88 10.24
CA ALA A 21 -13.90 1.81 11.09
C ALA A 21 -12.99 2.92 11.65
N ASN A 22 -11.77 2.58 12.08
CA ASN A 22 -10.79 3.59 12.51
C ASN A 22 -10.42 4.54 11.37
N ILE A 23 -10.23 4.04 10.14
CA ILE A 23 -10.01 4.92 8.98
C ILE A 23 -11.21 5.84 8.74
N LEU A 24 -12.44 5.31 8.78
CA LEU A 24 -13.65 6.13 8.64
C LEU A 24 -13.70 7.21 9.72
N GLN A 25 -13.39 6.89 10.99
CA GLN A 25 -13.36 7.88 12.06
C GLN A 25 -12.31 8.97 11.80
N GLU A 26 -11.10 8.60 11.35
CA GLU A 26 -10.06 9.57 10.99
C GLU A 26 -10.52 10.46 9.82
N ILE A 27 -11.17 9.89 8.80
CA ILE A 27 -11.71 10.66 7.67
C ILE A 27 -12.71 11.70 8.19
N HIS A 28 -13.62 11.34 9.11
CA HIS A 28 -14.58 12.29 9.69
C HIS A 28 -13.93 13.43 10.49
N LEU A 29 -12.67 13.29 10.92
CA LEU A 29 -11.90 14.33 11.60
C LEU A 29 -11.19 15.29 10.62
N LEU A 30 -11.26 15.03 9.32
CA LEU A 30 -10.71 15.92 8.30
C LEU A 30 -11.40 17.30 8.33
N PRO A 31 -10.68 18.35 7.88
CA PRO A 31 -11.28 19.66 7.66
C PRO A 31 -12.52 19.54 6.78
N LYS A 32 -13.65 20.13 7.21
CA LYS A 32 -14.92 20.07 6.47
C LYS A 32 -14.78 20.48 5.00
N LYS A 33 -13.91 21.45 4.73
CA LYS A 33 -13.57 21.92 3.37
C LYS A 33 -13.04 20.80 2.47
N LEU A 34 -12.23 19.90 3.01
CA LEU A 34 -11.74 18.71 2.30
C LEU A 34 -12.85 17.68 2.16
N LEU A 35 -13.60 17.41 3.22
CA LEU A 35 -14.71 16.42 3.18
C LEU A 35 -15.81 16.76 2.18
N THR A 36 -16.00 18.05 1.87
CA THR A 36 -16.97 18.49 0.86
C THR A 36 -16.49 18.32 -0.57
N THR A 37 -15.21 17.99 -0.81
CA THR A 37 -14.73 17.82 -2.18
C THR A 37 -15.23 16.49 -2.77
N PRO A 38 -15.57 16.45 -4.07
CA PRO A 38 -16.09 15.24 -4.71
C PRO A 38 -15.16 14.04 -4.55
N SER A 39 -13.85 14.26 -4.63
CA SER A 39 -12.87 13.19 -4.54
C SER A 39 -12.73 12.62 -3.13
N ALA A 40 -12.73 13.47 -2.09
CA ALA A 40 -12.70 12.99 -0.70
C ALA A 40 -14.00 12.24 -0.35
N ALA A 41 -15.15 12.73 -0.81
CA ALA A 41 -16.44 12.05 -0.61
C ALA A 41 -16.49 10.67 -1.30
N LEU A 42 -15.86 10.52 -2.46
CA LEU A 42 -15.73 9.23 -3.14
C LEU A 42 -14.89 8.24 -2.32
N VAL A 43 -13.77 8.70 -1.75
CA VAL A 43 -12.94 7.86 -0.87
C VAL A 43 -13.71 7.42 0.38
N THR A 44 -14.48 8.32 1.00
CA THR A 44 -15.35 7.96 2.14
C THR A 44 -16.30 6.83 1.78
N ARG A 45 -17.00 6.93 0.63
CA ARG A 45 -17.92 5.89 0.15
C ARG A 45 -17.22 4.55 -0.07
N TRP A 46 -16.00 4.54 -0.60
CA TRP A 46 -15.25 3.30 -0.77
C TRP A 46 -14.91 2.59 0.54
N TYR A 47 -14.65 3.36 1.61
CA TYR A 47 -14.45 2.80 2.95
C TYR A 47 -15.77 2.35 3.59
N GLU A 48 -16.87 3.07 3.38
CA GLU A 48 -18.22 2.67 3.81
C GLU A 48 -18.64 1.36 3.15
N ASP A 49 -18.55 1.26 1.82
CA ASP A 49 -18.86 0.05 1.06
C ASP A 49 -18.00 -1.14 1.54
N SER A 50 -16.70 -0.91 1.77
CA SER A 50 -15.82 -1.96 2.32
C SER A 50 -16.24 -2.38 3.73
N PHE A 51 -16.63 -1.43 4.59
CA PHE A 51 -17.07 -1.74 5.94
C PHE A 51 -18.31 -2.62 5.93
N ASP A 52 -19.33 -2.23 5.14
CA ASP A 52 -20.59 -2.98 5.03
C ASP A 52 -20.33 -4.42 4.54
N ASN A 53 -19.50 -4.59 3.50
CA ASN A 53 -19.15 -5.91 2.99
C ASN A 53 -18.40 -6.78 4.03
N LEU A 54 -17.63 -6.18 4.94
CA LEU A 54 -16.86 -6.91 5.94
C LEU A 54 -17.71 -7.32 7.15
N VAL A 55 -18.64 -6.47 7.58
CA VAL A 55 -19.50 -6.71 8.76
C VAL A 55 -20.42 -7.92 8.55
N ASP A 56 -20.85 -8.17 7.31
CA ASP A 56 -21.63 -9.37 6.95
C ASP A 56 -20.95 -10.70 7.36
N TYR A 57 -19.61 -10.70 7.49
CA TYR A 57 -18.82 -11.88 7.83
C TYR A 57 -18.51 -12.02 9.33
N GLU A 58 -18.73 -10.98 10.15
CA GLU A 58 -18.32 -10.93 11.57
C GLU A 58 -18.93 -12.10 12.37
N ASN A 59 -20.24 -12.30 12.23
CA ASN A 59 -21.00 -13.32 12.96
C ASN A 59 -21.31 -14.58 12.13
N MET A 60 -20.82 -14.64 10.88
CA MET A 60 -21.11 -15.77 10.01
C MET A 60 -20.42 -17.05 10.51
N LYS A 61 -21.04 -18.23 10.31
CA LYS A 61 -20.35 -19.49 10.59
C LYS A 61 -19.25 -19.73 9.53
N LEU A 62 -18.02 -19.96 9.99
CA LEU A 62 -16.92 -20.28 9.09
C LEU A 62 -17.04 -21.73 8.61
N THR A 63 -17.14 -21.88 7.30
CA THR A 63 -17.07 -23.13 6.56
C THR A 63 -16.03 -22.94 5.46
N GLN A 64 -15.59 -24.03 4.82
CA GLN A 64 -14.65 -23.94 3.71
C GLN A 64 -15.17 -22.98 2.61
N LYS A 65 -16.42 -23.18 2.21
CA LYS A 65 -17.07 -22.35 1.18
C LYS A 65 -17.12 -20.88 1.58
N SER A 66 -17.47 -20.59 2.82
CA SER A 66 -17.59 -19.20 3.27
C SER A 66 -16.23 -18.52 3.47
N CYS A 67 -15.15 -19.28 3.70
CA CYS A 67 -13.79 -18.77 3.65
C CYS A 67 -13.35 -18.45 2.21
N GLU A 68 -13.70 -19.31 1.24
CA GLU A 68 -13.44 -19.06 -0.18
C GLU A 68 -14.21 -17.84 -0.70
N ASP A 69 -15.47 -17.67 -0.30
CA ASP A 69 -16.27 -16.49 -0.64
C ASP A 69 -15.68 -15.21 -0.03
N TYR A 70 -15.06 -15.32 1.15
CA TYR A 70 -14.35 -14.18 1.76
C TYR A 70 -13.12 -13.74 0.97
N LEU A 71 -12.40 -14.65 0.31
CA LEU A 71 -11.29 -14.29 -0.59
C LEU A 71 -11.78 -13.32 -1.69
N GLN A 72 -12.93 -13.60 -2.29
CA GLN A 72 -13.54 -12.76 -3.32
C GLN A 72 -13.95 -11.37 -2.80
N VAL A 73 -14.42 -11.29 -1.55
CA VAL A 73 -14.72 -10.00 -0.89
C VAL A 73 -13.45 -9.19 -0.71
N LEU A 74 -12.37 -9.84 -0.28
CA LEU A 74 -11.07 -9.22 -0.06
C LEU A 74 -10.38 -8.76 -1.36
N GLU A 75 -10.49 -9.54 -2.45
CA GLU A 75 -10.02 -9.13 -3.79
C GLU A 75 -10.71 -7.86 -4.25
N LYS A 76 -12.06 -7.83 -4.22
CA LYS A 76 -12.84 -6.64 -4.56
C LYS A 76 -12.52 -5.44 -3.67
N MET A 77 -12.21 -5.68 -2.39
CA MET A 77 -11.77 -4.64 -1.48
C MET A 77 -10.41 -4.07 -1.90
N LEU A 78 -9.44 -4.88 -2.30
CA LEU A 78 -8.16 -4.36 -2.80
C LEU A 78 -8.34 -3.51 -4.06
N ASP A 79 -9.15 -3.98 -5.02
CA ASP A 79 -9.40 -3.28 -6.28
C ASP A 79 -10.09 -1.93 -6.07
N ARG A 80 -11.15 -1.91 -5.25
CA ARG A 80 -11.86 -0.68 -4.89
C ARG A 80 -10.93 0.37 -4.28
N HIS A 81 -9.94 -0.08 -3.50
CA HIS A 81 -9.06 0.80 -2.77
C HIS A 81 -7.81 1.21 -3.55
N ASP A 82 -7.57 0.67 -4.76
CA ASP A 82 -6.34 0.89 -5.54
C ASP A 82 -6.04 2.38 -5.76
N LYS A 83 -7.07 3.17 -6.09
CA LYS A 83 -6.97 4.59 -6.42
C LYS A 83 -7.14 5.56 -5.26
N VAL A 84 -7.22 5.08 -4.02
CA VAL A 84 -7.43 5.95 -2.83
C VAL A 84 -6.38 7.06 -2.71
N VAL A 85 -5.10 6.77 -2.96
CA VAL A 85 -4.02 7.78 -2.82
C VAL A 85 -4.18 8.89 -3.86
N GLU A 86 -4.36 8.50 -5.13
CA GLU A 86 -4.54 9.41 -6.26
C GLU A 86 -5.81 10.26 -6.10
N THR A 87 -6.94 9.62 -5.78
CA THR A 87 -8.22 10.31 -5.56
C THR A 87 -8.16 11.25 -4.36
N MET A 88 -7.54 10.86 -3.25
CA MET A 88 -7.40 11.77 -2.10
C MET A 88 -6.49 12.96 -2.45
N ALA A 89 -5.44 12.78 -3.24
CA ALA A 89 -4.60 13.88 -3.73
C ALA A 89 -5.41 14.88 -4.57
N PHE A 90 -6.29 14.39 -5.46
CA PHE A 90 -7.24 15.27 -6.17
C PHE A 90 -8.17 16.01 -5.19
N GLY A 91 -8.67 15.34 -4.15
CA GLY A 91 -9.49 15.98 -3.12
C GLY A 91 -8.76 17.13 -2.41
N VAL A 92 -7.48 16.96 -2.12
CA VAL A 92 -6.63 18.01 -1.58
C VAL A 92 -6.47 19.17 -2.57
N MET A 93 -6.23 18.88 -3.86
CA MET A 93 -6.11 19.91 -4.90
C MET A 93 -7.40 20.72 -5.05
N GLU A 94 -8.56 20.05 -5.15
CA GLU A 94 -9.89 20.66 -5.22
C GLU A 94 -10.13 21.62 -4.05
N MET A 95 -9.76 21.20 -2.83
CA MET A 95 -9.90 22.04 -1.64
C MET A 95 -9.00 23.29 -1.72
N ARG A 96 -7.75 23.13 -2.17
CA ARG A 96 -6.78 24.23 -2.28
C ARG A 96 -7.21 25.26 -3.32
N GLU A 97 -7.73 24.81 -4.45
CA GLU A 97 -8.26 25.70 -5.50
C GLU A 97 -9.47 26.51 -5.01
N ALA A 98 -10.37 25.90 -4.25
CA ALA A 98 -11.59 26.56 -3.78
C ALA A 98 -11.37 27.48 -2.57
N HIS A 99 -10.39 27.19 -1.70
CA HIS A 99 -10.29 27.81 -0.38
C HIS A 99 -8.91 28.33 0.01
N GLY A 100 -7.90 28.17 -0.85
CA GLY A 100 -6.52 28.45 -0.51
C GLY A 100 -5.97 27.46 0.53
N THR A 101 -4.81 27.75 1.10
CA THR A 101 -4.17 26.92 2.13
C THR A 101 -3.49 27.81 3.16
N ASP A 102 -3.48 27.37 4.42
CA ASP A 102 -2.68 27.98 5.49
C ASP A 102 -1.85 26.91 6.22
N ASN A 103 -0.83 27.34 6.96
CA ASN A 103 0.10 26.42 7.64
C ASN A 103 -0.60 25.51 8.67
N ALA A 104 -1.71 25.93 9.26
CA ALA A 104 -2.42 25.10 10.24
C ALA A 104 -3.15 23.96 9.54
N LEU A 105 -3.79 24.25 8.41
CA LEU A 105 -4.47 23.29 7.55
C LEU A 105 -3.48 22.26 6.98
N GLU A 106 -2.32 22.70 6.50
CA GLU A 106 -1.28 21.80 5.99
C GLU A 106 -0.79 20.80 7.05
N ASN A 107 -0.54 21.26 8.27
CA ASN A 107 -0.12 20.38 9.36
C ASN A 107 -1.19 19.36 9.76
N GLN A 108 -2.46 19.77 9.81
CA GLN A 108 -3.59 18.87 10.08
C GLN A 108 -3.73 17.81 8.97
N MET A 109 -3.57 18.22 7.72
CA MET A 109 -3.62 17.32 6.57
C MET A 109 -2.46 16.33 6.59
N GLN A 110 -1.23 16.79 6.84
CA GLN A 110 -0.06 15.92 6.93
C GLN A 110 -0.26 14.82 7.97
N TYR A 111 -0.65 15.20 9.20
CA TYR A 111 -0.91 14.25 10.28
C TYR A 111 -1.97 13.20 9.90
N PHE A 112 -3.05 13.64 9.26
CA PHE A 112 -4.11 12.73 8.82
C PHE A 112 -3.64 11.79 7.70
N LEU A 113 -2.98 12.33 6.67
CA LEU A 113 -2.53 11.54 5.52
C LEU A 113 -1.52 10.47 5.96
N ASP A 114 -0.62 10.81 6.88
CA ASP A 114 0.32 9.85 7.46
C ASP A 114 -0.41 8.69 8.16
N ARG A 115 -1.45 9.00 8.94
CA ARG A 115 -2.28 7.98 9.62
C ARG A 115 -3.08 7.15 8.64
N LEU A 116 -3.78 7.79 7.71
CA LEU A 116 -4.58 7.15 6.67
C LEU A 116 -3.74 6.16 5.87
N TYR A 117 -2.58 6.61 5.38
CA TYR A 117 -1.73 5.80 4.52
C TYR A 117 -1.00 4.70 5.30
N THR A 118 -0.59 4.95 6.55
CA THR A 118 -0.03 3.89 7.41
C THR A 118 -1.07 2.79 7.69
N MET A 119 -2.31 3.17 8.03
CA MET A 119 -3.38 2.19 8.24
C MET A 119 -3.71 1.43 6.96
N ARG A 120 -3.75 2.11 5.81
CA ARG A 120 -4.00 1.47 4.50
C ARG A 120 -2.90 0.47 4.13
N ILE A 121 -1.63 0.80 4.33
CA ILE A 121 -0.51 -0.14 4.13
C ILE A 121 -0.72 -1.39 5.00
N SER A 122 -1.11 -1.20 6.25
CA SER A 122 -1.36 -2.30 7.20
C SER A 122 -2.53 -3.19 6.79
N ILE A 123 -3.64 -2.61 6.29
CA ILE A 123 -4.78 -3.36 5.75
C ILE A 123 -4.35 -4.13 4.50
N ARG A 124 -3.69 -3.47 3.54
CA ARG A 124 -3.21 -4.12 2.31
C ARG A 124 -2.25 -5.27 2.64
N MET A 125 -1.37 -5.11 3.63
CA MET A 125 -0.49 -6.17 4.10
C MET A 125 -1.27 -7.41 4.57
N LEU A 126 -2.26 -7.23 5.45
CA LEU A 126 -3.07 -8.34 5.96
C LEU A 126 -3.87 -9.04 4.85
N VAL A 127 -4.50 -8.25 3.98
CA VAL A 127 -5.33 -8.77 2.90
C VAL A 127 -4.47 -9.49 1.85
N SER A 128 -3.40 -8.86 1.37
CA SER A 128 -2.47 -9.48 0.42
C SER A 128 -1.87 -10.76 0.97
N GLN A 129 -1.50 -10.80 2.26
CA GLN A 129 -0.99 -12.02 2.87
C GLN A 129 -2.00 -13.17 2.80
N HIS A 130 -3.26 -12.91 3.12
CA HIS A 130 -4.30 -13.93 3.10
C HIS A 130 -4.61 -14.41 1.67
N LEU A 131 -4.72 -13.49 0.72
CA LEU A 131 -4.97 -13.82 -0.68
C LEU A 131 -3.82 -14.61 -1.31
N LEU A 132 -2.57 -14.26 -1.05
CA LEU A 132 -1.42 -14.96 -1.64
C LEU A 132 -1.18 -16.35 -1.00
N VAL A 133 -1.62 -16.56 0.25
CA VAL A 133 -1.48 -17.87 0.91
C VAL A 133 -2.63 -18.82 0.55
N PHE A 134 -3.85 -18.30 0.38
CA PHE A 134 -5.06 -19.12 0.26
C PHE A 134 -5.83 -18.96 -1.06
N GLY A 135 -5.49 -17.97 -1.89
CA GLY A 135 -6.10 -17.72 -3.19
C GLY A 135 -5.68 -18.72 -4.27
N SER A 136 -6.33 -18.59 -5.43
CA SER A 136 -6.17 -19.52 -6.57
C SER A 136 -4.79 -19.42 -7.26
N GLU A 137 -4.04 -18.35 -7.01
CA GLU A 137 -2.73 -18.06 -7.59
C GLU A 137 -1.60 -18.71 -6.76
N SER A 138 -1.57 -20.04 -6.66
CA SER A 138 -0.62 -20.74 -5.76
C SER A 138 0.80 -20.93 -6.35
N ASN A 139 1.16 -20.25 -7.44
CA ASN A 139 2.46 -20.40 -8.11
C ASN A 139 3.57 -19.52 -7.51
N HIS A 140 3.54 -19.29 -6.20
CA HIS A 140 4.61 -18.54 -5.54
C HIS A 140 5.84 -19.43 -5.31
N PRO A 141 7.07 -18.92 -5.55
CA PRO A 141 8.27 -19.65 -5.23
C PRO A 141 8.27 -20.07 -3.76
N LYS A 142 8.80 -21.26 -3.44
CA LYS A 142 8.83 -21.81 -2.06
C LYS A 142 9.49 -20.88 -1.02
N ARG A 143 10.26 -19.88 -1.45
CA ARG A 143 10.88 -18.87 -0.59
C ARG A 143 9.89 -17.86 0.01
N PHE A 144 8.70 -17.74 -0.60
CA PHE A 144 7.66 -16.82 -0.17
C PHE A 144 6.68 -17.48 0.79
N VAL A 145 6.27 -16.72 1.81
CA VAL A 145 5.10 -17.00 2.64
C VAL A 145 4.13 -15.85 2.44
N GLY A 146 3.20 -16.01 1.50
CA GLY A 146 2.34 -14.92 1.03
C GLY A 146 3.17 -13.84 0.35
N CYS A 147 3.06 -12.58 0.80
CA CYS A 147 3.87 -11.47 0.27
C CYS A 147 5.27 -11.35 0.91
N ILE A 148 5.58 -12.17 1.91
CA ILE A 148 6.84 -12.11 2.66
C ILE A 148 7.85 -13.05 2.01
N ASP A 149 9.01 -12.51 1.66
CA ASP A 149 10.18 -13.24 1.21
C ASP A 149 11.13 -13.52 2.37
N GLN A 150 11.46 -14.79 2.58
CA GLN A 150 12.35 -15.20 3.67
C GLN A 150 13.82 -14.85 3.40
N ASP A 151 14.20 -14.69 2.12
CA ASP A 151 15.57 -14.42 1.68
C ASP A 151 15.61 -13.22 0.73
N CYS A 152 14.92 -12.13 1.09
CA CYS A 152 14.82 -10.92 0.25
C CYS A 152 16.21 -10.32 0.01
N ASP A 153 16.70 -10.36 -1.24
CA ASP A 153 17.98 -9.79 -1.63
C ASP A 153 17.82 -8.31 -1.99
N VAL A 154 18.35 -7.44 -1.13
CA VAL A 154 18.23 -5.99 -1.27
C VAL A 154 18.77 -5.49 -2.60
N VAL A 155 19.84 -6.12 -3.09
CA VAL A 155 20.52 -5.69 -4.33
C VAL A 155 19.70 -6.05 -5.55
N GLU A 156 19.00 -7.19 -5.54
CA GLU A 156 18.06 -7.56 -6.60
C GLU A 156 16.92 -6.53 -6.66
N ILE A 157 16.27 -6.25 -5.52
CA ILE A 157 15.14 -5.30 -5.48
C ILE A 157 15.57 -3.88 -5.88
N LEU A 158 16.76 -3.45 -5.47
CA LEU A 158 17.32 -2.15 -5.87
C LEU A 158 17.57 -2.07 -7.38
N LYS A 159 18.09 -3.14 -7.99
CA LYS A 159 18.35 -3.19 -9.43
C LYS A 159 17.05 -3.15 -10.23
N ASP A 160 16.03 -3.86 -9.79
CA ASP A 160 14.71 -3.84 -10.43
C ASP A 160 14.11 -2.42 -10.35
N ALA A 161 14.09 -1.82 -9.16
CA ALA A 161 13.61 -0.45 -8.95
C ALA A 161 14.37 0.58 -9.80
N TYR A 162 15.70 0.44 -9.88
CA TYR A 162 16.54 1.31 -10.70
C TYR A 162 16.31 1.11 -12.20
N SER A 163 16.12 -0.12 -12.67
CA SER A 163 15.83 -0.39 -14.08
C SER A 163 14.55 0.31 -14.51
N ASP A 164 13.51 0.25 -13.69
CA ASP A 164 12.22 0.90 -13.98
C ASP A 164 12.29 2.42 -13.87
N ALA A 165 13.00 2.95 -12.87
CA ALA A 165 13.26 4.38 -12.72
C ALA A 165 14.04 4.93 -13.92
N LYS A 166 15.16 4.28 -14.27
CA LYS A 166 15.97 4.59 -15.45
C LYS A 166 15.14 4.60 -16.73
N MET A 167 14.28 3.61 -16.94
CA MET A 167 13.42 3.56 -18.13
C MET A 167 12.50 4.78 -18.22
N LEU A 168 11.95 5.24 -17.09
CA LEU A 168 11.16 6.48 -17.04
C LEU A 168 12.04 7.71 -17.30
N CYS A 169 13.20 7.81 -16.67
CA CYS A 169 14.12 8.93 -16.89
C CYS A 169 14.58 9.02 -18.34
N ASP A 170 15.03 7.91 -18.94
CA ASP A 170 15.43 7.83 -20.35
C ASP A 170 14.26 8.24 -21.27
N HIS A 171 13.02 7.90 -20.92
CA HIS A 171 11.84 8.30 -21.69
C HIS A 171 11.60 9.82 -21.68
N TYR A 172 11.77 10.48 -20.53
CA TYR A 172 11.49 11.92 -20.38
C TYR A 172 12.69 12.82 -20.72
N TYR A 173 13.91 12.34 -20.47
CA TYR A 173 15.14 13.14 -20.53
C TYR A 173 16.16 12.64 -21.55
N ALA A 174 15.90 11.50 -22.21
CA ALA A 174 16.79 10.86 -23.19
C ALA A 174 18.18 10.47 -22.65
N ASP A 175 18.36 10.54 -21.33
CA ASP A 175 19.56 10.14 -20.61
C ASP A 175 19.19 9.77 -19.17
N SER A 176 20.04 9.01 -18.50
CA SER A 176 19.94 8.77 -17.06
C SER A 176 21.33 8.52 -16.46
N PRO A 177 21.54 8.89 -15.18
CA PRO A 177 22.80 8.63 -14.51
C PRO A 177 23.01 7.14 -14.23
N GLU A 178 24.27 6.71 -14.17
CA GLU A 178 24.64 5.34 -13.79
C GLU A 178 24.58 5.12 -12.27
N MET A 179 24.00 4.00 -11.83
CA MET A 179 24.01 3.59 -10.43
C MET A 179 25.28 2.83 -10.05
N LYS A 180 25.97 3.30 -9.00
CA LYS A 180 27.09 2.61 -8.36
C LYS A 180 26.64 1.98 -7.04
N ILE A 181 26.80 0.67 -6.91
CA ILE A 181 26.43 -0.08 -5.70
C ILE A 181 27.69 -0.49 -4.95
N SER A 182 27.79 -0.12 -3.69
CA SER A 182 28.80 -0.61 -2.75
C SER A 182 28.12 -1.32 -1.58
N LEU A 183 28.59 -2.52 -1.23
CA LEU A 183 28.03 -3.31 -0.13
C LEU A 183 29.00 -3.29 1.05
N ALA A 184 28.47 -3.00 2.24
CA ALA A 184 29.18 -3.13 3.49
C ALA A 184 28.41 -4.11 4.38
N ASN A 185 29.00 -5.27 4.66
CA ASN A 185 28.41 -6.29 5.49
C ASN A 185 29.48 -6.86 6.44
N ALA A 186 29.09 -7.19 7.67
CA ALA A 186 29.94 -7.89 8.63
C ALA A 186 30.26 -9.33 8.19
N VAL A 187 29.46 -9.89 7.28
CA VAL A 187 29.63 -11.22 6.70
C VAL A 187 29.87 -11.08 5.20
N ASN A 188 30.85 -11.80 4.64
CA ASN A 188 31.07 -11.84 3.19
C ASN A 188 29.82 -12.42 2.50
N GLY A 189 29.23 -11.68 1.56
CA GLY A 189 28.08 -12.16 0.76
C GLY A 189 27.06 -11.06 0.45
N SER A 190 25.91 -11.46 -0.09
CA SER A 190 24.78 -10.56 -0.32
C SER A 190 24.06 -10.18 0.98
N ILE A 191 23.42 -9.01 0.97
CA ILE A 191 22.64 -8.51 2.10
C ILE A 191 21.20 -9.02 1.91
N LYS A 192 20.81 -9.97 2.76
CA LYS A 192 19.50 -10.61 2.73
C LYS A 192 18.82 -10.54 4.09
N PHE A 193 17.52 -10.30 4.10
CA PHE A 193 16.69 -10.37 5.30
C PHE A 193 15.23 -10.68 4.98
N VAL A 194 14.45 -11.05 5.99
CA VAL A 194 13.02 -11.33 5.82
C VAL A 194 12.26 -10.02 5.62
N TYR A 195 11.62 -9.83 4.47
CA TYR A 195 10.87 -8.60 4.17
C TYR A 195 9.77 -8.81 3.13
N VAL A 196 9.00 -7.76 2.85
CA VAL A 196 8.01 -7.71 1.77
C VAL A 196 8.66 -7.01 0.56
N PRO A 197 9.05 -7.72 -0.51
CA PRO A 197 9.83 -7.14 -1.59
C PRO A 197 9.14 -5.96 -2.27
N SER A 198 7.82 -6.00 -2.46
CA SER A 198 7.06 -4.90 -3.07
C SER A 198 7.11 -3.61 -2.24
N HIS A 199 7.12 -3.70 -0.91
CA HIS A 199 7.28 -2.51 -0.06
C HIS A 199 8.66 -1.88 -0.24
N LEU A 200 9.71 -2.71 -0.24
CA LEU A 200 11.08 -2.23 -0.45
C LEU A 200 11.25 -1.63 -1.85
N TYR A 201 10.73 -2.31 -2.87
CA TYR A 201 10.73 -1.83 -4.25
C TYR A 201 10.08 -0.45 -4.35
N HIS A 202 8.88 -0.26 -3.80
CA HIS A 202 8.20 1.04 -3.86
C HIS A 202 9.00 2.15 -3.19
N ILE A 203 9.59 1.88 -2.01
CA ILE A 203 10.42 2.88 -1.31
C ILE A 203 11.64 3.24 -2.17
N LEU A 204 12.36 2.24 -2.68
CA LEU A 204 13.56 2.46 -3.49
C LEU A 204 13.24 3.18 -4.80
N PHE A 205 12.19 2.75 -5.50
CA PHE A 205 11.73 3.34 -6.75
C PHE A 205 11.34 4.81 -6.58
N GLU A 206 10.57 5.16 -5.54
CA GLU A 206 10.22 6.54 -5.27
C GLU A 206 11.43 7.40 -4.88
N LEU A 207 12.39 6.86 -4.13
CA LEU A 207 13.63 7.56 -3.81
C LEU A 207 14.51 7.80 -5.05
N LEU A 208 14.59 6.81 -5.94
CA LEU A 208 15.37 6.91 -7.17
C LEU A 208 14.82 8.02 -8.08
N LYS A 209 13.49 8.06 -8.29
CA LYS A 209 12.83 9.15 -9.05
C LYS A 209 13.15 10.57 -8.57
N VAL A 210 13.45 10.74 -7.29
CA VAL A 210 13.72 12.06 -6.67
C VAL A 210 15.22 12.30 -6.45
N SER A 211 16.05 11.29 -6.64
CA SER A 211 17.49 11.40 -6.36
C SER A 211 18.17 12.34 -7.35
N LYS A 212 18.99 13.26 -6.84
CA LYS A 212 19.66 14.27 -7.66
C LYS A 212 20.98 13.75 -8.20
N ALA A 213 21.22 13.91 -9.50
CA ALA A 213 22.55 13.91 -10.08
C ALA A 213 23.08 15.36 -10.16
N GLY A 214 23.62 15.91 -9.06
CA GLY A 214 24.23 17.26 -9.03
C GLY A 214 23.29 18.40 -8.62
N ASP A 215 23.53 19.62 -9.15
CA ASP A 215 22.84 20.87 -8.78
C ASP A 215 21.49 21.08 -9.51
N SER A 216 21.13 20.22 -10.45
CA SER A 216 19.85 20.22 -11.16
C SER A 216 18.89 19.17 -10.58
N TYR A 217 17.59 19.48 -10.51
CA TYR A 217 16.55 18.50 -10.25
C TYR A 217 16.38 17.63 -11.50
N GLU A 218 17.23 16.63 -11.65
CA GLU A 218 17.02 15.58 -12.64
C GLU A 218 16.39 14.39 -11.93
N PHE A 219 15.28 13.92 -12.47
CA PHE A 219 14.67 12.65 -12.07
C PHE A 219 15.65 11.53 -12.45
N ILE A 220 15.77 10.46 -11.65
CA ILE A 220 16.47 9.21 -12.07
C ILE A 220 15.44 8.13 -12.35
#